data_AF-A0AAU1XT53-F1
#
_entry.id   AF-A0AAU1XT53-F1
#
_cell.length_a   1.000
_cell.length_b   1.000
_cell.length_c   1.000
_cell.angle_alpha   90.00
_cell.angle_beta   90.00
_cell.angle_gamma   90.00
#
_symmetry.space_group_name_H-M   'P 1'
#
loop_
_entity.id
_entity.type
_entity.pdbx_description
1 polymer ?
#
loop_
_entity_poly.entity_id
_entity_poly.type
_entity_poly.pdbx_seq_one_letter_code
_entity_poly.pdbx_strand_id
1 'polypeptide(L)'
;MLHALYLLGTASFAASGVLAAHRALMAVDAVGLAVVTVIGARAAMDAQVTPVAVLILAVLTGVTGEVVRDVLRGEFPPLLLREEVYATAALAGAAAHLGLHRAGAPDTANTAVCAALVFALRLAAVFRDLDLPRLQGAPR
;
A
#
# COMPACT_ATOMS: atom_id res chain seq x y z
N MET A 1 -27.10 37.01 0.83
CA MET A 1 -25.71 37.07 1.35
C MET A 1 -25.44 36.02 2.43
N LEU A 2 -26.26 35.89 3.48
CA LEU A 2 -26.10 34.87 4.54
C LEU A 2 -26.13 33.40 4.05
N HIS A 3 -27.04 33.04 3.13
CA HIS A 3 -27.12 31.67 2.60
C HIS A 3 -25.86 31.25 1.83
N ALA A 4 -25.22 32.18 1.10
CA ALA A 4 -24.00 31.90 0.36
C ALA A 4 -22.81 31.65 1.32
N LEU A 5 -22.77 32.36 2.46
CA LEU A 5 -21.74 32.17 3.49
C LEU A 5 -21.89 30.83 4.24
N TYR A 6 -23.12 30.41 4.51
CA TYR A 6 -23.41 29.15 5.19
C TYR A 6 -23.05 27.93 4.33
N LEU A 7 -23.36 27.98 3.02
CA LEU A 7 -22.99 26.93 2.07
C LEU A 7 -21.48 26.82 1.85
N LEU A 8 -20.75 27.95 1.85
CA LEU A 8 -19.28 27.95 1.74
C LEU A 8 -18.61 27.35 2.98
N GLY A 9 -19.18 27.61 4.17
CA GLY A 9 -18.70 27.10 5.45
C GLY A 9 -18.91 25.59 5.62
N THR A 10 -20.10 25.09 5.28
CA THR A 10 -20.38 23.64 5.32
C THR A 10 -19.59 22.87 4.27
N ALA A 11 -19.40 23.43 3.07
CA ALA A 11 -18.56 22.84 2.03
C ALA A 11 -17.07 22.78 2.46
N SER A 12 -16.54 23.83 3.09
CA SER A 12 -15.15 23.84 3.58
C SER A 12 -14.93 22.90 4.75
N PHE A 13 -15.88 22.83 5.69
CA PHE A 13 -15.81 21.92 6.84
C PHE A 13 -15.94 20.46 6.38
N ALA A 14 -16.90 20.15 5.51
CA ALA A 14 -17.05 18.82 4.93
C ALA A 14 -15.83 18.43 4.09
N ALA A 15 -15.29 19.33 3.27
CA ALA A 15 -14.08 19.08 2.49
C ALA A 15 -12.87 18.81 3.40
N SER A 16 -12.69 19.58 4.47
CA SER A 16 -11.58 19.38 5.43
C SER A 16 -11.68 18.06 6.18
N GLY A 17 -12.89 17.65 6.59
CA GLY A 17 -13.13 16.37 7.24
C GLY A 17 -12.95 15.18 6.31
N VAL A 18 -13.42 15.29 5.06
CA VAL A 18 -13.27 14.24 4.03
C VAL A 18 -11.80 14.07 3.63
N LEU A 19 -11.04 15.15 3.49
CA LEU A 19 -9.60 15.08 3.17
C LEU A 19 -8.79 14.45 4.31
N ALA A 20 -9.13 14.79 5.56
CA ALA A 20 -8.50 14.17 6.73
C ALA A 20 -8.81 12.67 6.83
N ALA A 21 -10.07 12.28 6.59
CA ALA A 21 -10.49 10.88 6.57
C ALA A 21 -9.77 10.10 5.46
N HIS A 22 -9.63 10.67 4.26
CA HIS A 22 -8.91 10.04 3.15
C HIS A 22 -7.44 9.79 3.50
N ARG A 23 -6.73 10.79 4.05
CA ARG A 23 -5.34 10.63 4.49
C ARG A 23 -5.18 9.59 5.60
N ALA A 24 -6.12 9.54 6.55
CA ALA A 24 -6.13 8.53 7.60
C ALA A 24 -6.30 7.11 7.01
N LEU A 25 -7.20 6.94 6.04
CA LEU A 25 -7.38 5.66 5.35
C LEU A 25 -6.13 5.21 4.60
N MET A 26 -5.43 6.13 3.92
CA MET A 26 -4.16 5.83 3.23
C MET A 26 -3.04 5.44 4.21
N ALA A 27 -3.00 6.06 5.38
CA ALA A 27 -2.04 5.69 6.43
C ALA A 27 -2.34 4.29 6.99
N VAL A 28 -3.62 3.97 7.23
CA VAL A 28 -4.06 2.64 7.68
C VAL A 28 -3.75 1.57 6.63
N ASP A 29 -3.98 1.87 5.35
CA ASP A 29 -3.57 1.02 4.22
C ASP A 29 -2.06 0.75 4.25
N ALA A 30 -1.22 1.79 4.33
CA ALA A 30 0.23 1.62 4.36
C ALA A 30 0.71 0.71 5.50
N VAL A 31 0.09 0.82 6.68
CA VAL A 31 0.36 -0.07 7.82
C VAL A 31 -0.10 -1.51 7.52
N GLY A 32 -1.32 -1.67 7.01
CA GLY A 32 -1.88 -2.97 6.65
C GLY A 32 -1.01 -3.70 5.64
N LEU A 33 -0.63 -3.03 4.55
CA LEU A 33 0.24 -3.58 3.52
C LEU A 33 1.60 -4.00 4.09
N ALA A 34 2.23 -3.16 4.94
CA ALA A 34 3.51 -3.47 5.56
C ALA A 34 3.46 -4.73 6.42
N VAL A 35 2.45 -4.84 7.29
CA VAL A 35 2.29 -5.97 8.20
C VAL A 35 2.02 -7.26 7.43
N VAL A 36 1.06 -7.23 6.50
CA VAL A 36 0.63 -8.42 5.76
C VAL A 36 1.73 -8.92 4.81
N THR A 37 2.48 -8.01 4.17
CA THR A 37 3.61 -8.39 3.31
C THR A 37 4.69 -9.14 4.08
N VAL A 38 5.06 -8.65 5.27
CA VAL A 38 6.11 -9.28 6.09
C VAL A 38 5.63 -10.63 6.65
N ILE A 39 4.38 -10.71 7.11
CA ILE A 39 3.79 -11.99 7.56
C ILE A 39 3.76 -12.99 6.41
N GLY A 40 3.34 -12.58 5.21
CA GLY A 40 3.31 -13.44 4.02
C GLY A 40 4.71 -13.91 3.60
N ALA A 41 5.71 -13.02 3.63
CA ALA A 41 7.10 -13.36 3.34
C ALA A 41 7.64 -14.39 4.35
N ARG A 42 7.39 -14.17 5.64
CA ARG A 42 7.81 -15.09 6.70
C ARG A 42 7.14 -16.45 6.58
N ALA A 43 5.81 -16.48 6.41
CA ALA A 43 5.06 -17.72 6.23
C ALA A 43 5.54 -18.52 5.01
N ALA A 44 5.88 -17.85 3.91
CA ALA A 44 6.43 -18.51 2.73
C ALA A 44 7.85 -19.05 2.97
N MET A 45 8.71 -18.33 3.71
CA MET A 45 10.03 -18.84 4.08
C MET A 45 9.93 -20.03 5.03
N ASP A 46 9.02 -19.99 6.00
CA ASP A 46 8.76 -21.09 6.94
C ASP A 46 8.25 -22.34 6.20
N ALA A 47 7.50 -22.16 5.12
CA ALA A 47 7.07 -23.24 4.23
C ALA A 47 8.20 -23.78 3.31
N GLN A 48 9.43 -23.26 3.43
CA GLN A 48 10.60 -23.66 2.66
C GLN A 48 10.40 -23.65 1.14
N VAL A 49 9.57 -22.73 0.63
CA VAL A 49 9.35 -22.60 -0.82
C VAL A 49 10.51 -21.88 -1.51
N THR A 50 10.50 -21.87 -2.83
CA THR A 50 11.54 -21.21 -3.62
C THR A 50 11.59 -19.70 -3.34
N PRO A 51 12.76 -19.06 -3.48
CA PRO A 51 12.92 -17.62 -3.26
C PRO A 51 11.94 -16.76 -4.07
N VAL A 52 11.69 -17.16 -5.31
CA VAL A 52 10.75 -16.49 -6.20
C VAL A 52 9.31 -16.66 -5.70
N ALA A 53 8.95 -17.86 -5.21
CA ALA A 53 7.64 -18.10 -4.62
C ALA A 53 7.42 -17.27 -3.34
N VAL A 54 8.45 -17.05 -2.52
CA VAL A 54 8.37 -16.15 -1.35
C VAL A 54 7.97 -14.73 -1.76
N LEU A 55 8.61 -14.18 -2.80
CA LEU A 55 8.30 -12.83 -3.29
C LEU A 55 6.87 -12.75 -3.81
N ILE A 56 6.46 -13.72 -4.64
CA ILE A 56 5.11 -13.77 -5.22
C ILE A 56 4.06 -13.88 -4.12
N LEU A 57 4.23 -14.80 -3.16
CA LEU A 57 3.27 -15.02 -2.08
C LEU A 57 3.17 -13.81 -1.15
N ALA A 58 4.28 -13.18 -0.81
CA ALA A 58 4.29 -11.97 0.02
C ALA A 58 3.54 -10.82 -0.65
N VAL A 59 3.82 -10.56 -1.94
CA VAL A 59 3.13 -9.52 -2.73
C VAL A 59 1.65 -9.85 -2.86
N LEU A 60 1.31 -11.10 -3.23
CA LEU A 60 -0.07 -11.53 -3.41
C LEU A 60 -0.87 -11.35 -2.12
N THR A 61 -0.30 -11.72 -0.98
CA THR A 61 -0.97 -11.62 0.32
C THR A 61 -1.19 -10.16 0.70
N GLY A 62 -0.16 -9.31 0.54
CA GLY A 62 -0.28 -7.86 0.82
C GLY A 62 -1.31 -7.17 -0.06
N VAL A 63 -1.32 -7.48 -1.35
CA VAL A 63 -2.17 -6.83 -2.36
C VAL A 63 -3.63 -7.30 -2.30
N THR A 64 -3.87 -8.56 -1.92
CA THR A 64 -5.24 -9.12 -1.94
C THR A 64 -6.20 -8.32 -1.05
N GLY A 65 -5.74 -7.87 0.13
CA GLY A 65 -6.57 -7.06 1.03
C GLY A 65 -7.01 -5.73 0.41
N GLU A 66 -6.11 -5.08 -0.32
CA GLU A 66 -6.37 -3.82 -1.03
C GLU A 66 -7.36 -4.02 -2.18
N VAL A 67 -7.16 -5.06 -2.98
CA VAL A 67 -8.07 -5.41 -4.08
C VAL A 67 -9.48 -5.72 -3.56
N VAL A 68 -9.60 -6.50 -2.48
CA VAL A 68 -10.90 -6.82 -1.89
C VAL A 68 -11.62 -5.55 -1.41
N ARG A 69 -10.91 -4.61 -0.80
CA ARG A 69 -11.48 -3.34 -0.35
C ARG A 69 -12.03 -2.52 -1.53
N ASP A 70 -11.29 -2.45 -2.63
CA ASP A 70 -11.68 -1.67 -3.81
C ASP A 70 -12.90 -2.28 -4.50
N VAL A 71 -12.95 -3.62 -4.59
CA VAL A 71 -14.12 -4.35 -5.11
C VAL A 71 -15.36 -4.09 -4.25
N LEU A 72 -15.24 -4.10 -2.93
CA LEU A 72 -16.36 -3.81 -2.02
C LEU A 72 -16.87 -2.37 -2.12
N ARG A 73 -16.01 -1.43 -2.53
CA ARG A 73 -16.40 -0.03 -2.81
C ARG A 73 -17.00 0.16 -4.21
N GLY A 74 -16.95 -0.87 -5.07
CA GLY A 74 -17.38 -0.77 -6.46
C GLY A 74 -16.41 0.04 -7.34
N GLU A 75 -15.16 0.24 -6.90
CA GLU A 75 -14.15 1.01 -7.62
C GLU A 75 -13.39 0.09 -8.58
N PHE A 76 -13.70 0.17 -9.89
CA PHE A 76 -13.02 -0.60 -10.94
C PHE A 76 -12.32 0.31 -11.97
N PRO A 77 -11.11 -0.01 -12.44
CA PRO A 77 -10.21 -1.07 -11.95
C PRO A 77 -9.60 -0.75 -10.56
N PRO A 78 -9.29 -1.78 -9.74
CA PRO A 78 -8.66 -1.65 -8.42
C PRO A 78 -7.43 -0.74 -8.41
N LEU A 79 -7.14 -0.10 -7.28
CA LEU A 79 -6.00 0.83 -7.09
C LEU A 79 -4.67 0.16 -7.41
N LEU A 80 -4.50 -1.13 -7.11
CA LEU A 80 -3.32 -1.91 -7.51
C LEU A 80 -3.01 -1.78 -9.01
N LEU A 81 -4.02 -1.82 -9.87
CA LEU A 81 -3.88 -1.74 -11.32
C LEU A 81 -3.64 -0.31 -11.81
N ARG A 82 -3.85 0.68 -10.94
CA ARG A 82 -3.68 2.11 -11.24
C ARG A 82 -2.37 2.67 -10.69
N GLU A 83 -1.88 2.14 -9.58
CA GLU A 83 -0.67 2.59 -8.90
C GLU A 83 0.35 1.44 -8.78
N GLU A 84 1.29 1.38 -9.73
CA GLU A 84 2.41 0.43 -9.74
C GLU A 84 3.25 0.47 -8.45
N VAL A 85 3.15 1.58 -7.70
CA VAL A 85 3.85 1.81 -6.43
C VAL A 85 3.40 0.82 -5.33
N TYR A 86 2.16 0.31 -5.37
CA TYR A 86 1.68 -0.67 -4.38
C TYR A 86 2.42 -2.01 -4.49
N ALA A 87 2.43 -2.59 -5.70
CA ALA A 87 3.07 -3.88 -5.94
C ALA A 87 4.59 -3.80 -5.76
N THR A 88 5.20 -2.69 -6.21
CA THR A 88 6.64 -2.48 -6.08
C THR A 88 7.09 -2.26 -4.64
N ALA A 89 6.31 -1.56 -3.80
CA ALA A 89 6.60 -1.43 -2.37
C ALA A 89 6.55 -2.79 -1.65
N ALA A 90 5.52 -3.59 -1.91
CA ALA A 90 5.41 -4.94 -1.35
C ALA A 90 6.56 -5.84 -1.82
N LEU A 91 6.91 -5.77 -3.12
CA LEU A 91 8.03 -6.52 -3.69
C LEU A 91 9.37 -6.12 -3.08
N ALA A 92 9.61 -4.81 -2.91
CA ALA A 92 10.82 -4.28 -2.30
C ALA A 92 10.95 -4.75 -0.84
N GLY A 93 9.85 -4.72 -0.08
CA GLY A 93 9.80 -5.26 1.29
C GLY A 93 10.11 -6.75 1.35
N ALA A 94 9.48 -7.54 0.50
CA ALA A 94 9.71 -8.99 0.44
C ALA A 94 11.15 -9.35 0.03
N ALA A 95 11.71 -8.62 -0.95
CA ALA A 95 13.09 -8.79 -1.40
C ALA A 95 14.10 -8.40 -0.31
N ALA A 96 13.87 -7.29 0.39
CA ALA A 96 14.67 -6.88 1.53
C ALA A 96 14.62 -7.93 2.65
N HIS A 97 13.42 -8.44 2.97
CA HIS A 97 13.24 -9.45 4.02
C HIS A 97 14.00 -10.73 3.72
N LEU A 98 13.92 -11.19 2.47
CA LEU A 98 14.66 -12.36 2.02
C LEU A 98 16.17 -12.13 2.02
N GLY A 99 16.63 -10.94 1.62
CA GLY A 99 18.05 -10.58 1.60
C GLY A 99 18.66 -10.53 3.02
N LEU A 100 17.98 -9.86 3.95
CA LEU A 100 18.42 -9.78 5.35
C LEU A 100 18.37 -11.14 6.05
N HIS A 101 17.36 -11.95 5.76
CA HIS A 101 17.27 -13.31 6.30
C HIS A 101 18.47 -14.16 5.85
N ARG A 102 18.86 -14.07 4.56
CA ARG A 102 20.07 -14.75 4.06
C ARG A 102 21.37 -14.21 4.63
N ALA A 103 21.42 -12.93 4.99
CA ALA A 103 22.58 -12.33 5.64
C ALA A 103 22.73 -12.73 7.13
N GLY A 104 21.81 -13.54 7.67
CA GLY A 104 21.84 -13.98 9.07
C GLY A 104 21.37 -12.91 10.06
N ALA A 105 20.62 -11.92 9.61
CA ALA A 105 20.04 -10.92 10.51
C ALA A 105 19.02 -11.59 11.46
N PRO A 106 18.91 -11.13 12.72
CA PRO A 106 17.91 -11.65 13.64
C PRO A 106 16.49 -11.35 13.12
N ASP A 107 15.59 -12.33 13.22
CA ASP A 107 14.26 -12.27 12.61
C ASP A 107 13.44 -11.06 13.07
N THR A 108 13.57 -10.65 14.34
CA THR A 108 12.89 -9.46 14.89
C THR A 108 13.35 -8.17 14.22
N ALA A 109 14.66 -8.00 14.03
CA ALA A 109 15.21 -6.83 13.35
C ALA A 109 14.84 -6.84 11.86
N ASN A 110 14.92 -8.00 11.20
CA ASN A 110 14.55 -8.13 9.80
C ASN A 110 13.07 -7.75 9.55
N THR A 111 12.17 -8.31 10.37
CA THR A 111 10.73 -8.01 10.33
C THR A 111 10.49 -6.50 10.51
N ALA A 112 11.11 -5.89 11.52
CA ALA A 112 10.94 -4.47 11.82
C ALA A 112 11.46 -3.56 10.69
N VAL A 113 12.65 -3.85 10.16
CA VAL A 113 13.26 -3.08 9.07
C VAL A 113 12.43 -3.18 7.80
N CYS A 114 11.94 -4.37 7.46
CA CYS A 114 11.15 -4.57 6.25
C CYS A 114 9.75 -3.95 6.36
N ALA A 115 9.11 -4.06 7.52
CA ALA A 115 7.84 -3.38 7.77
C ALA A 115 8.01 -1.85 7.69
N ALA A 116 9.07 -1.31 8.29
CA ALA A 116 9.40 0.11 8.20
C ALA A 116 9.69 0.55 6.75
N LEU A 117 10.38 -0.29 5.97
CA LEU A 117 10.67 -0.02 4.57
C LEU A 117 9.38 0.07 3.74
N VAL A 118 8.50 -0.93 3.83
CA VAL A 118 7.22 -0.92 3.08
C VAL A 118 6.35 0.27 3.50
N PHE A 119 6.25 0.51 4.81
CA PHE A 119 5.49 1.63 5.33
C PHE A 119 6.06 2.97 4.85
N ALA A 120 7.38 3.16 4.91
CA ALA A 120 8.03 4.38 4.45
C ALA A 120 7.88 4.59 2.94
N LEU A 121 7.97 3.53 2.14
CA LEU A 121 7.75 3.59 0.69
C LEU A 121 6.32 4.02 0.36
N ARG A 122 5.31 3.44 1.03
CA ARG A 122 3.92 3.82 0.86
C ARG A 122 3.65 5.24 1.33
N LEU A 123 4.17 5.62 2.49
CA LEU A 123 4.00 6.96 3.03
C LEU A 123 4.68 8.01 2.13
N ALA A 124 5.87 7.70 1.61
CA ALA A 124 6.56 8.56 0.64
C ALA A 124 5.77 8.67 -0.68
N ALA A 125 5.16 7.59 -1.16
CA ALA A 125 4.31 7.62 -2.34
C ALA A 125 3.10 8.55 -2.16
N VAL A 126 2.44 8.47 -1.00
CA VAL A 126 1.30 9.33 -0.63
C VAL A 126 1.69 10.80 -0.51
N PHE A 127 2.88 11.11 0.05
CA PHE A 127 3.31 12.50 0.22
C PHE A 127 3.94 13.13 -1.03
N ARG A 128 4.44 12.32 -1.97
CA ARG A 128 5.14 12.81 -3.16
C ARG A 128 4.24 12.92 -4.39
N ASP A 129 2.93 12.64 -4.26
CA ASP A 129 1.96 12.55 -5.38
C ASP A 129 2.62 11.88 -6.60
N LEU A 130 3.22 10.71 -6.36
CA LEU A 130 4.02 10.00 -7.35
C LEU A 130 3.08 9.28 -8.35
N ASP A 131 2.22 10.07 -9.01
CA ASP A 131 1.41 9.66 -10.16
C ASP A 131 2.40 9.41 -11.31
N LEU A 132 2.73 8.14 -11.56
CA LEU A 132 3.39 7.76 -12.81
C LEU A 132 2.46 8.14 -13.98
N PRO A 133 3.01 8.75 -15.06
CA PRO A 133 2.21 9.24 -16.17
C PRO A 133 1.33 8.12 -16.73
N ARG A 134 0.01 8.30 -16.61
CA ARG A 134 -0.99 7.34 -17.07
C ARG A 134 -0.88 7.21 -18.58
N LEU A 135 -0.59 6.01 -19.08
CA LEU A 135 -0.77 5.67 -20.48
C LEU A 135 -2.27 5.77 -20.79
N GLN A 136 -2.70 6.94 -21.26
CA GLN A 136 -4.04 7.15 -21.78
C GLN A 136 -4.22 6.18 -22.96
N GLY A 137 -4.94 5.09 -22.72
CA GLY A 137 -5.45 4.25 -23.80
C GLY A 137 -6.32 5.12 -24.70
N ALA A 138 -5.95 5.21 -25.97
CA ALA A 138 -6.69 5.93 -26.99
C ALA A 138 -8.18 5.51 -27.00
N PRO A 139 -9.12 6.45 -27.19
CA PRO A 139 -10.54 6.13 -27.27
C PRO A 139 -10.79 5.15 -28.43
N ARG A 140 -11.51 4.06 -28.14
CA ARG A 140 -12.18 3.23 -29.15
C ARG A 140 -13.66 3.56 -29.14
#